data_AF-A0A7C1XRP2-F1
#
_entry.id   AF-A0A7C1XRP2-F1
#
_cell.length_a   1.000
_cell.length_b   1.000
_cell.length_c   1.000
_cell.angle_alpha   90.00
_cell.angle_beta   90.00
_cell.angle_gamma   90.00
#
_symmetry.space_group_name_H-M   'P 1'
#
loop_
_entity.id
_entity.type
_entity.pdbx_description
1 polymer ?
#
loop_
_entity_poly.entity_id
_entity_poly.type
_entity_poly.pdbx_seq_one_letter_code
_entity_poly.pdbx_strand_id
1 'polypeptide(L)'
;MNQPIEQHQRNWRLRWISEPLLKIFRRITPRMSQTEREALDAGSVWWDGELFSGRPKWKKLRQLPTPQLSAEEQAFLDGPVDELCSMLNDWEITTEREDLPPEAWEFIKKNGFFSLIIPKS
;
A
#
# COMPACT_ATOMS: atom_id res chain seq x y z
N MET A 1 9.89 44.57 25.35
CA MET A 1 9.13 45.33 24.33
C MET A 1 8.54 44.31 23.37
N ASN A 2 7.37 43.77 23.71
CA ASN A 2 6.69 42.69 22.99
C ASN A 2 5.56 43.30 22.16
N GLN A 3 5.64 43.19 20.83
CA GLN A 3 4.55 43.52 19.93
C GLN A 3 3.64 42.28 19.79
N PRO A 4 2.31 42.36 20.04
CA PRO A 4 1.42 41.24 19.82
C PRO A 4 1.15 41.12 18.31
N ILE A 5 1.35 39.93 17.75
CA ILE A 5 1.04 39.62 16.36
C ILE A 5 -0.48 39.61 16.23
N GLU A 6 -1.06 40.59 15.54
CA GLU A 6 -2.46 40.56 15.16
C GLU A 6 -2.74 39.38 14.21
N GLN A 7 -3.17 38.24 14.76
CA GLN A 7 -3.87 37.20 14.00
C GLN A 7 -5.37 37.32 14.22
N HIS A 8 -5.99 38.39 13.69
CA HIS A 8 -7.45 38.54 13.72
C HIS A 8 -8.07 38.71 12.33
N GLN A 9 -7.56 37.99 11.32
CA GLN A 9 -8.32 37.74 10.10
C GLN A 9 -9.13 36.47 10.32
N ARG A 10 -10.33 36.66 10.86
CA ARG A 10 -11.37 35.66 11.08
C ARG A 10 -11.54 34.78 9.85
N ASN A 11 -11.25 33.49 10.01
CA ASN A 11 -11.59 32.44 9.06
C ASN A 11 -13.12 32.18 9.03
N TRP A 12 -13.92 33.19 8.69
CA TRP A 12 -15.38 33.07 8.58
C TRP A 12 -15.77 32.00 7.57
N ARG A 13 -14.96 31.81 6.52
CA ARG A 13 -15.07 30.73 5.54
C ARG A 13 -14.96 29.36 6.22
N LEU A 14 -13.98 29.18 7.12
CA LEU A 14 -13.85 27.92 7.85
C LEU A 14 -15.07 27.67 8.73
N ARG A 15 -15.48 28.66 9.53
CA ARG A 15 -16.55 28.49 10.52
C ARG A 15 -17.95 28.34 9.92
N TRP A 16 -18.25 29.06 8.84
CA TRP A 16 -19.61 29.14 8.30
C TRP A 16 -19.81 28.41 6.97
N ILE A 17 -18.73 28.08 6.25
CA ILE A 17 -18.81 27.39 4.96
C ILE A 17 -18.16 26.01 5.08
N SER A 18 -16.86 25.96 5.37
CA SER A 18 -16.09 24.71 5.32
C SER A 18 -16.47 23.72 6.44
N GLU A 19 -16.69 24.19 7.67
CA GLU A 19 -17.04 23.32 8.82
C GLU A 19 -18.41 22.63 8.66
N PRO A 20 -19.51 23.31 8.29
CA PRO A 20 -20.79 22.66 8.02
C PRO A 20 -20.71 21.71 6.82
N LEU A 21 -20.05 22.12 5.72
CA LEU A 21 -19.87 21.28 4.54
C LEU A 21 -19.04 20.02 4.86
N LEU A 22 -17.98 20.14 5.66
CA LEU A 22 -17.17 19.00 6.09
C LEU A 22 -17.97 18.04 6.98
N LYS A 23 -18.87 18.54 7.84
CA LYS A 23 -19.76 17.69 8.65
C LYS A 23 -20.73 16.89 7.77
N ILE A 24 -21.28 17.53 6.73
CA ILE A 24 -22.15 16.85 5.75
C ILE A 24 -21.33 15.83 4.98
N PHE A 25 -20.16 16.22 4.47
CA PHE A 25 -19.26 15.35 3.71
C PHE A 25 -18.89 14.10 4.51
N ARG A 26 -18.41 14.25 5.75
CA ARG A 26 -18.11 13.13 6.66
C ARG A 26 -19.27 12.19 6.93
N ARG A 27 -20.52 12.66 6.79
CA ARG A 27 -21.72 11.84 6.98
C ARG A 27 -22.09 11.05 5.73
N ILE A 28 -21.79 11.58 4.54
CA ILE A 28 -22.05 10.93 3.25
C ILE A 28 -20.87 10.09 2.75
N THR A 29 -19.64 10.36 3.20
CA THR A 29 -18.48 9.56 2.83
C THR A 29 -18.69 8.16 3.43
N PRO A 30 -18.74 7.10 2.59
CA PRO A 30 -18.82 5.75 3.10
C PRO A 30 -17.62 5.48 4.00
N ARG A 31 -17.81 4.64 5.02
CA ARG A 31 -16.68 4.13 5.79
C ARG A 31 -15.74 3.45 4.80
N MET A 32 -14.52 3.98 4.67
CA MET A 32 -13.46 3.40 3.84
C MET A 32 -13.47 1.89 4.03
N SER A 33 -13.67 1.16 2.93
CA SER A 33 -13.72 -0.29 2.97
C SER A 33 -12.36 -0.82 3.46
N GLN A 34 -12.37 -2.01 4.04
CA GLN A 34 -11.15 -2.61 4.55
C GLN A 34 -10.07 -2.70 3.46
N THR A 35 -10.47 -3.11 2.26
CA THR A 35 -9.59 -3.21 1.09
C THR A 35 -9.07 -1.84 0.61
N GLU A 36 -9.91 -0.80 0.60
CA GLU A 36 -9.45 0.57 0.25
C GLU A 36 -8.43 1.11 1.26
N ARG A 37 -8.59 0.77 2.55
CA ARG A 37 -7.65 1.17 3.58
C ARG A 37 -6.32 0.45 3.44
N GLU A 38 -6.35 -0.86 3.23
CA GLU A 38 -5.15 -1.67 3.01
C GLU A 38 -4.39 -1.20 1.76
N ALA A 39 -5.10 -0.85 0.68
CA ALA A 39 -4.49 -0.29 -0.53
C ALA A 39 -3.85 1.11 -0.29
N LEU A 40 -4.46 1.95 0.55
CA LEU A 40 -3.91 3.26 0.90
C LEU A 40 -2.73 3.15 1.87
N ASP A 41 -2.79 2.24 2.84
CA ASP A 41 -1.70 1.99 3.79
C ASP A 41 -0.47 1.38 3.08
N ALA A 42 -0.70 0.53 2.07
CA ALA A 42 0.34 0.00 1.19
C ALA A 42 1.09 1.11 0.39
N GLY A 43 0.47 2.27 0.19
CA GLY A 43 1.05 3.44 -0.49
C GLY A 43 1.58 4.53 0.45
N SER A 44 1.59 4.31 1.77
CA SER A 44 2.03 5.32 2.73
C SER A 44 3.55 5.48 2.74
N VAL A 45 4.02 6.73 2.72
CA VAL A 45 5.44 7.05 2.82
C VAL A 45 5.92 6.64 4.22
N TRP A 46 6.77 5.62 4.28
CA TRP A 46 7.23 4.94 5.49
C TRP A 46 8.38 5.73 6.13
N TRP A 47 9.54 5.10 6.38
CA TRP A 47 10.73 5.82 6.84
C TRP A 47 11.40 6.64 5.72
N ASP A 48 11.21 6.24 4.46
CA ASP A 48 11.63 6.95 3.26
C ASP A 48 11.07 8.38 3.18
N GLY A 49 9.89 8.63 3.73
CA GLY A 49 9.32 9.98 3.80
C GLY A 49 10.10 10.91 4.70
N GLU A 50 10.66 10.37 5.80
CA GLU A 50 11.55 11.13 6.67
C GLU A 50 12.89 11.40 6.00
N LEU A 51 13.38 10.45 5.19
CA LEU A 51 14.58 10.64 4.36
C LEU A 51 14.39 11.78 3.35
N PHE A 52 13.29 11.77 2.59
CA PHE A 52 13.01 12.83 1.60
C PHE A 52 12.67 14.18 2.23
N SER A 53 12.19 14.20 3.47
CA SER A 53 11.97 15.45 4.23
C SER A 53 13.25 16.12 4.74
N GLY A 54 14.42 15.49 4.59
CA GLY A 54 15.73 16.03 5.03
C GLY A 54 15.96 15.97 6.54
N ARG A 55 15.07 15.34 7.32
CA ARG A 55 15.21 15.13 8.77
C ARG A 55 14.95 13.67 9.17
N PRO A 56 15.76 12.71 8.70
CA PRO A 56 15.54 11.29 8.96
C PRO A 56 15.77 10.93 10.43
N LYS A 57 14.81 10.24 11.06
CA LYS A 57 15.00 9.65 12.39
C LYS A 57 15.55 8.23 12.29
N TRP A 58 16.88 8.10 12.29
CA TRP A 58 17.57 6.81 12.18
C TRP A 58 17.26 5.81 13.30
N LYS A 59 16.87 6.29 14.49
CA LYS A 59 16.43 5.41 15.59
C LYS A 59 15.17 4.62 15.22
N LYS A 60 14.24 5.23 14.47
CA LYS A 60 13.01 4.58 14.01
C LYS A 60 13.31 3.46 13.03
N LEU A 61 14.19 3.71 12.05
CA LEU A 61 14.63 2.69 11.09
C LEU A 61 15.25 1.47 11.78
N ARG A 62 16.17 1.69 12.73
CA ARG A 62 16.84 0.58 13.44
C ARG A 62 15.94 -0.19 14.40
N GLN A 63 14.78 0.36 14.75
CA GLN A 63 13.79 -0.30 15.59
C GLN A 63 12.76 -1.08 14.79
N LEU A 64 12.79 -0.99 13.46
CA LEU A 64 11.91 -1.80 12.63
C LEU A 64 12.26 -3.27 12.83
N PRO A 65 11.26 -4.11 13.14
CA PRO A 65 11.50 -5.54 13.24
C PRO A 65 11.95 -6.04 11.88
N THR A 66 12.86 -7.03 11.89
CA THR A 66 13.11 -7.83 10.68
C THR A 66 11.78 -8.44 10.26
N PRO A 67 11.38 -8.39 8.97
CA PRO A 67 10.20 -9.12 8.52
C PRO A 67 10.47 -10.63 8.65
N GLN A 68 9.55 -11.37 9.26
CA GLN A 68 9.55 -12.83 9.25
C GLN A 68 8.39 -13.32 8.40
N LEU A 69 8.66 -14.34 7.60
CA LEU A 69 7.62 -15.10 6.93
C LEU A 69 7.05 -16.13 7.91
N SER A 70 5.73 -16.30 7.88
CA SER A 70 5.06 -17.45 8.49
C SER A 70 5.48 -18.74 7.77
N ALA A 71 5.27 -19.88 8.43
CA ALA A 71 5.57 -21.18 7.83
C ALA A 71 4.75 -21.41 6.53
N GLU A 72 3.54 -20.87 6.46
CA GLU A 72 2.70 -20.94 5.26
C GLU A 72 3.29 -20.10 4.12
N GLU A 73 3.67 -18.85 4.39
CA GLU A 73 4.26 -17.97 3.37
C GLU A 73 5.58 -18.54 2.86
N GLN A 74 6.42 -19.09 3.76
CA GLN A 74 7.66 -19.75 3.37
C GLN A 74 7.39 -20.99 2.50
N ALA A 75 6.42 -21.83 2.87
CA ALA A 75 6.05 -22.98 2.05
C ALA A 75 5.46 -22.59 0.68
N PHE A 76 4.77 -21.45 0.59
CA PHE A 76 4.27 -20.92 -0.68
C PHE A 76 5.40 -20.44 -1.59
N LEU A 77 6.42 -19.78 -1.01
CA LEU A 77 7.62 -19.39 -1.75
C LEU A 77 8.44 -20.59 -2.22
N ASP A 78 8.67 -21.56 -1.33
CA ASP A 78 9.54 -22.71 -1.63
C ASP A 78 8.88 -23.77 -2.54
N GLY A 79 7.56 -23.68 -2.75
CA GLY A 79 6.82 -24.61 -3.60
C GLY A 79 6.23 -23.90 -4.82
N PRO A 80 4.98 -23.38 -4.74
CA PRO A 80 4.31 -22.74 -5.85
C PRO A 80 5.12 -21.69 -6.61
N VAL A 81 5.87 -20.83 -5.91
CA VAL A 81 6.67 -19.79 -6.58
C VAL A 81 7.86 -20.38 -7.34
N ASP A 82 8.60 -21.30 -6.72
CA ASP A 82 9.74 -21.96 -7.37
C ASP A 82 9.32 -22.80 -8.59
N GLU A 83 8.17 -23.49 -8.48
CA GLU A 83 7.57 -24.23 -9.58
C GLU A 83 7.16 -23.29 -10.72
N LEU A 84 6.50 -22.17 -10.41
CA LEU A 84 6.14 -21.17 -11.42
C LEU A 84 7.40 -20.62 -12.11
N CYS A 85 8.43 -20.24 -11.36
CA CYS A 85 9.68 -19.74 -11.94
C CYS A 85 10.33 -20.75 -12.88
N SER A 86 10.28 -22.05 -12.54
CA SER A 86 10.81 -23.12 -13.37
C SER A 86 10.03 -23.35 -14.67
N MET A 87 8.75 -22.97 -14.71
CA MET A 87 7.90 -23.07 -15.91
C MET A 87 8.12 -21.91 -16.90
N LEU A 88 8.73 -20.81 -16.47
CA LEU A 88 8.81 -19.59 -17.26
C LEU A 88 10.12 -19.48 -18.04
N ASN A 89 10.03 -19.09 -19.30
CA ASN A 89 11.16 -18.72 -20.13
C ASN A 89 11.03 -17.25 -20.56
N ASP A 90 11.94 -16.40 -20.06
CA ASP A 90 11.89 -14.96 -20.26
C ASP A 90 11.95 -14.53 -21.74
N TRP A 91 12.79 -15.20 -22.54
CA TRP A 91 12.92 -14.88 -23.97
C TRP A 91 11.66 -15.25 -24.75
N GLU A 92 11.11 -16.42 -24.48
CA GLU A 92 9.86 -16.89 -25.12
C GLU A 92 8.69 -15.95 -24.80
N ILE A 93 8.57 -15.54 -23.54
CA ILE A 93 7.49 -14.67 -23.07
C ILE A 93 7.61 -13.27 -23.67
N THR A 94 8.79 -12.67 -23.62
CA THR A 94 8.96 -11.26 -23.97
C THR A 94 9.11 -11.02 -25.47
N THR A 95 9.67 -11.99 -26.20
CA THR A 95 10.10 -11.78 -27.59
C THR A 95 9.34 -12.67 -28.59
N GLU A 96 8.97 -13.89 -28.24
CA GLU A 96 8.29 -14.80 -29.18
C GLU A 96 6.76 -14.72 -29.09
N ARG A 97 6.23 -14.80 -27.86
CA ARG A 97 4.79 -14.86 -27.60
C ARG A 97 4.17 -13.51 -27.25
N GLU A 98 4.98 -12.60 -26.71
CA GLU A 98 4.52 -11.35 -26.06
C GLU A 98 3.45 -11.60 -24.98
N ASP A 99 3.41 -12.82 -24.43
CA ASP A 99 2.44 -13.30 -23.44
C ASP A 99 3.00 -14.52 -22.70
N LEU A 100 2.41 -14.84 -21.55
CA LEU A 100 2.74 -16.03 -20.78
C LEU A 100 2.21 -17.30 -21.45
N PRO A 101 2.93 -18.44 -21.33
CA PRO A 101 2.41 -19.73 -21.77
C PRO A 101 1.07 -20.07 -21.09
N PRO A 102 0.11 -20.72 -21.80
CA PRO A 102 -1.19 -21.08 -21.24
C PRO A 102 -1.10 -21.88 -19.94
N GLU A 103 -0.13 -22.79 -19.83
CA GLU A 103 0.13 -23.59 -18.64
C GLU A 103 0.54 -22.74 -17.43
N ALA A 104 1.33 -21.68 -17.64
CA ALA A 104 1.71 -20.75 -16.59
C ALA A 104 0.48 -19.92 -16.15
N TRP A 105 -0.33 -19.46 -17.10
CA TRP A 105 -1.59 -18.78 -16.81
C TRP A 105 -2.53 -19.63 -15.94
N GLU A 106 -2.71 -20.91 -16.28
CA GLU A 106 -3.55 -21.82 -15.51
C GLU A 106 -2.96 -22.12 -14.12
N PHE A 107 -1.64 -22.27 -14.02
CA PHE A 107 -0.95 -22.49 -12.75
C PHE A 107 -1.13 -21.29 -11.79
N ILE A 108 -0.95 -20.07 -12.29
CA ILE A 108 -1.09 -18.82 -11.51
C ILE A 108 -2.51 -18.69 -10.97
N LYS A 109 -3.53 -18.93 -11.81
CA LYS A 109 -4.95 -18.88 -11.39
C LYS A 109 -5.26 -19.94 -10.34
N LYS A 110 -4.81 -21.18 -10.56
CA LYS A 110 -5.08 -22.32 -9.66
C LYS A 110 -4.46 -22.14 -8.28
N ASN A 111 -3.24 -21.59 -8.22
CA ASN A 111 -2.49 -21.42 -6.97
C ASN A 111 -2.74 -20.06 -6.27
N GLY A 112 -3.67 -19.23 -6.77
CA GLY A 112 -4.10 -18.02 -6.05
C GLY A 112 -3.09 -16.88 -6.05
N PHE A 113 -2.18 -16.82 -7.03
CA PHE A 113 -1.16 -15.78 -7.14
C PHE A 113 -1.75 -14.36 -7.26
N PHE A 114 -2.97 -14.21 -7.78
CA PHE A 114 -3.65 -12.91 -7.88
C PHE A 114 -4.38 -12.48 -6.59
N SER A 115 -4.39 -13.31 -5.55
CA SER A 115 -5.15 -13.08 -4.32
C SER A 115 -4.29 -13.00 -3.06
N LEU A 116 -2.99 -12.72 -3.18
CA LEU A 116 -2.05 -12.76 -2.04
C LEU A 116 -2.42 -11.81 -0.88
N ILE A 117 -3.06 -10.66 -1.17
CA ILE A 117 -3.47 -9.68 -0.16
C ILE A 117 -4.96 -9.76 0.21
N ILE A 118 -5.69 -10.71 -0.36
CA ILE A 118 -7.11 -10.88 -0.06
C ILE A 118 -7.24 -11.69 1.24
N PRO A 119 -7.90 -11.17 2.28
CA PRO A 119 -8.07 -11.91 3.52
C PRO A 119 -8.76 -13.25 3.28
N LYS A 120 -8.26 -14.30 3.96
CA LYS A 120 -8.94 -15.60 3.97
C LYS A 120 -10.27 -15.45 4.73
N SER A 121 -11.36 -15.94 4.14
CA SER A 121 -12.72 -15.91 4.69
C SER A 121 -12.88 -16.76 5.95
#